data_AF-A0A9E3SYQ7-F1
#
_entry.id   AF-A0A9E3SYQ7-F1
#
_cell.length_a   1.000
_cell.length_b   1.000
_cell.length_c   1.000
_cell.angle_alpha   90.00
_cell.angle_beta   90.00
_cell.angle_gamma   90.00
#
_symmetry.space_group_name_H-M   'P 1'
#
loop_
_entity.id
_entity.type
_entity.pdbx_description
1 polymer ?
#
loop_
_entity_poly.entity_id
_entity_poly.type
_entity_poly.pdbx_seq_one_letter_code
_entity_poly.pdbx_strand_id
1 'polypeptide(L)'
;MSIPTHSTSPANLQTRLRGLDFGLLATLVMCLWTAWPLLQQPGLPNGTDTLYHTYRVAEMDRAWAHGLLLPQWAETFYYGYGSPVFHYYASSTYYVTSALIRLLALDAVGSLRALTTLSMLLAGGGMYRFMRDQAGKVGGMLAALVYVYSPYLVFTEPYARGAYPELLALALFPLVMGRYGRLLRGGGGGALVLAALASGLLIVTHNLMALVLTGLLAAWVLWRGITRQVTAGR
;
A
#
# COMPACT_ATOMS: atom_id res chain seq x y z
N MET A 1 24.79 4.63 -48.45
CA MET A 1 24.71 4.69 -46.98
C MET A 1 23.29 5.10 -46.60
N SER A 2 22.39 4.14 -46.42
CA SER A 2 20.97 4.35 -46.14
C SER A 2 20.70 4.10 -44.65
N ILE A 3 20.23 5.13 -43.96
CA ILE A 3 19.81 5.05 -42.55
C ILE A 3 18.46 4.31 -42.51
N PRO A 4 18.31 3.21 -41.74
CA PRO A 4 17.03 2.54 -41.62
C PRO A 4 16.10 3.35 -40.70
N THR A 5 15.01 3.87 -41.25
CA THR A 5 13.92 4.47 -40.49
C THR A 5 12.98 3.37 -40.00
N HIS A 6 13.01 3.08 -38.70
CA HIS A 6 12.00 2.20 -38.08
C HIS A 6 10.66 2.94 -38.03
N SER A 7 9.83 2.76 -39.06
CA SER A 7 8.43 3.18 -39.00
C SER A 7 7.65 2.22 -38.10
N THR A 8 7.29 2.69 -36.91
CA THR A 8 6.36 1.97 -36.04
C THR A 8 4.97 1.98 -36.69
N SER A 9 4.56 0.87 -37.30
CA SER A 9 3.24 0.72 -37.91
C SER A 9 2.12 1.01 -36.89
N PRO A 10 1.09 1.82 -37.25
CA PRO A 10 -0.02 2.19 -36.36
C PRO A 10 -0.81 0.98 -35.82
N ALA A 11 -0.75 -0.17 -36.49
CA ALA A 11 -1.36 -1.42 -36.03
C ALA A 11 -0.78 -1.93 -34.70
N ASN A 12 0.53 -1.75 -34.47
CA ASN A 12 1.21 -2.14 -33.23
C ASN A 12 0.88 -1.22 -32.05
N LEU A 13 0.57 0.06 -32.33
CA LEU A 13 0.13 1.01 -31.30
C LEU A 13 -1.28 0.66 -30.81
N GLN A 14 -2.18 0.30 -31.73
CA GLN A 14 -3.56 -0.08 -31.41
C GLN A 14 -3.66 -1.39 -30.60
N THR A 15 -2.78 -2.37 -30.84
CA THR A 15 -2.73 -3.60 -30.03
C THR A 15 -2.19 -3.35 -28.62
N ARG A 16 -1.18 -2.48 -28.47
CA ARG A 16 -0.65 -2.09 -27.15
C ARG A 16 -1.65 -1.29 -26.33
N LEU A 17 -2.38 -0.36 -26.96
CA LEU A 17 -3.41 0.45 -26.31
C LEU A 17 -4.63 -0.37 -25.87
N ARG A 18 -4.93 -1.50 -26.53
CA ARG A 18 -6.02 -2.41 -26.13
C ARG A 18 -5.72 -3.20 -24.85
N GLY A 19 -4.45 -3.34 -24.45
CA GLY A 19 -4.05 -3.99 -23.20
C GLY A 19 -4.01 -3.04 -21.98
N LEU A 20 -4.10 -1.73 -22.20
CA LEU A 20 -4.04 -0.72 -21.15
C LEU A 20 -5.40 -0.57 -20.47
N ASP A 21 -5.43 -0.86 -19.16
CA ASP A 21 -6.61 -0.63 -18.35
C ASP A 21 -6.71 0.85 -17.99
N PHE A 22 -7.38 1.63 -18.85
CA PHE A 22 -7.60 3.07 -18.65
C PHE A 22 -8.26 3.39 -17.30
N GLY A 23 -9.09 2.50 -16.76
CA GLY A 23 -9.70 2.73 -15.45
C GLY A 23 -8.67 2.68 -14.32
N LEU A 24 -7.72 1.74 -14.40
CA LEU A 24 -6.60 1.70 -13.47
C LEU A 24 -5.71 2.93 -13.62
N LEU A 25 -5.37 3.30 -14.85
CA LEU A 25 -4.54 4.48 -15.14
C LEU A 25 -5.16 5.76 -14.59
N ALA A 26 -6.43 6.01 -14.88
CA ALA A 26 -7.17 7.15 -14.33
C ALA A 26 -7.18 7.13 -12.80
N THR A 27 -7.41 5.96 -12.18
CA THR A 27 -7.34 5.81 -10.71
C THR A 27 -5.97 6.20 -10.17
N LEU A 28 -4.89 5.71 -10.77
CA LEU A 28 -3.52 5.99 -10.31
C LEU A 28 -3.16 7.47 -10.48
N VAL A 29 -3.58 8.11 -11.57
CA VAL A 29 -3.40 9.55 -11.76
C VAL A 29 -4.10 10.35 -10.66
N MET A 30 -5.33 9.96 -10.29
CA MET A 30 -6.04 10.62 -9.18
C MET A 30 -5.35 10.36 -7.82
N CYS A 31 -4.75 9.19 -7.60
CA CYS A 31 -3.95 8.92 -6.40
C CYS A 31 -2.65 9.74 -6.37
N LEU A 32 -2.04 10.02 -7.51
CA LEU A 32 -0.90 10.94 -7.58
C LEU A 32 -1.34 12.38 -7.30
N TRP A 33 -2.52 12.76 -7.78
CA TRP A 33 -3.11 14.07 -7.49
C TRP A 33 -3.34 14.28 -6.00
N THR A 34 -3.78 13.26 -5.25
CA THR A 34 -3.93 13.38 -3.78
C THR A 34 -2.60 13.53 -3.05
N ALA A 35 -1.53 12.90 -3.55
CA ALA A 35 -0.19 13.05 -2.99
C ALA A 35 0.49 14.37 -3.40
N TRP A 36 -0.03 15.09 -4.40
CA TRP A 36 0.60 16.28 -4.97
C TRP A 36 0.95 17.38 -3.94
N PRO A 37 0.07 17.76 -2.99
CA PRO A 37 0.41 18.79 -2.01
C PRO A 37 1.62 18.39 -1.14
N LEU A 38 1.70 17.11 -0.76
CA LEU A 38 2.84 16.56 0.00
C LEU A 38 4.14 16.55 -0.82
N LEU A 39 4.04 16.45 -2.14
CA LEU A 39 5.20 16.45 -3.01
C LEU A 39 5.78 17.86 -3.25
N GLN A 40 4.97 18.90 -3.10
CA GLN A 40 5.36 20.30 -3.31
C GLN A 40 5.94 20.97 -2.07
N GLN A 41 5.54 20.52 -0.87
CA GLN A 41 5.99 21.13 0.38
C GLN A 41 7.34 20.54 0.84
N PRO A 42 8.26 21.38 1.36
CA PRO A 42 9.42 20.89 2.09
C PRO A 42 8.98 20.26 3.42
N GLY A 43 9.65 19.19 3.83
CA GLY A 43 9.35 18.52 5.11
C GLY A 43 8.11 17.61 5.09
N LEU A 44 7.59 17.30 6.27
CA LEU A 44 6.37 16.52 6.50
C LEU A 44 5.35 17.37 7.26
N PRO A 45 4.04 17.12 7.10
CA PRO A 45 3.01 17.72 7.95
C PRO A 45 3.31 17.48 9.44
N ASN A 46 3.02 18.46 10.29
CA ASN A 46 3.23 18.33 11.73
C ASN A 46 2.11 17.52 12.40
N GLY A 47 2.09 16.22 12.15
CA GLY A 47 1.17 15.29 12.80
C GLY A 47 1.71 14.75 14.13
N THR A 48 0.82 14.29 15.00
CA THR A 48 1.13 13.79 16.36
C THR A 48 2.24 12.73 16.41
N ASP A 49 2.31 11.87 15.40
CA ASP A 49 3.17 10.69 15.35
C ASP A 49 4.38 10.89 14.41
N THR A 50 4.36 11.95 13.59
CA THR A 50 5.29 12.21 12.49
C THR A 50 6.75 12.15 12.94
N LEU A 51 7.06 12.82 14.05
CA LEU A 51 8.43 12.91 14.56
C LEU A 51 8.96 11.53 14.99
N TYR A 52 8.13 10.73 15.66
CA TYR A 52 8.51 9.39 16.11
C TYR A 52 8.82 8.46 14.94
N HIS A 53 7.99 8.49 13.89
CA HIS A 53 8.24 7.66 12.71
C HIS A 53 9.48 8.14 11.94
N THR A 54 9.73 9.45 11.87
CA THR A 54 10.93 9.98 11.22
C THR A 54 12.22 9.47 11.90
N TYR A 55 12.27 9.49 13.23
CA TYR A 55 13.42 8.93 13.96
C TYR A 55 13.56 7.42 13.79
N ARG A 56 12.45 6.66 13.74
CA ARG A 56 12.49 5.21 13.52
C ARG A 56 12.97 4.85 12.11
N VAL A 57 12.59 5.63 11.10
CA VAL A 57 13.13 5.48 9.75
C VAL A 57 14.63 5.74 9.73
N ALA A 58 15.08 6.84 10.33
CA ALA A 58 16.51 7.18 10.40
C ALA A 58 17.32 6.09 11.11
N GLU A 59 16.81 5.55 12.23
CA GLU A 59 17.49 4.49 12.98
C GLU A 59 17.51 3.15 12.24
N MET A 60 16.41 2.79 11.57
CA MET A 60 16.37 1.59 10.71
C MET A 60 17.41 1.69 9.59
N ASP A 61 17.47 2.83 8.91
CA ASP A 61 18.44 3.02 7.83
C ASP A 61 19.89 3.08 8.32
N ARG A 62 20.13 3.70 9.49
CA ARG A 62 21.43 3.65 10.17
C ARG A 62 21.84 2.20 10.42
N ALA A 63 20.96 1.35 10.95
CA ALA A 63 21.28 -0.05 11.22
C ALA A 63 21.63 -0.81 9.92
N TRP A 64 20.89 -0.59 8.84
CA TRP A 64 21.21 -1.17 7.53
C TRP A 64 22.55 -0.67 6.98
N ALA A 65 22.90 0.60 7.20
CA ALA A 65 24.18 1.15 6.80
C ALA A 65 25.37 0.47 7.50
N HIS A 66 25.14 -0.07 8.71
CA HIS A 66 26.10 -0.86 9.47
C HIS A 66 26.02 -2.37 9.18
N GLY A 67 25.27 -2.79 8.15
CA GLY A 67 25.14 -4.20 7.75
C GLY A 67 24.12 -5.01 8.55
N LEU A 68 23.37 -4.39 9.46
CA LEU A 68 22.32 -5.06 10.24
C LEU A 68 21.01 -5.05 9.44
N LEU A 69 20.79 -6.11 8.66
CA LEU A 69 19.61 -6.21 7.78
C LEU A 69 18.30 -6.38 8.56
N LEU A 70 18.31 -7.08 9.69
CA LEU A 70 17.13 -7.32 10.52
C LEU A 70 17.34 -6.70 11.91
N PRO A 71 17.33 -5.35 12.03
CA PRO A 71 17.62 -4.72 13.30
C PRO A 71 16.47 -4.96 14.28
N GLN A 72 16.85 -5.51 15.41
CA GLN A 72 15.98 -5.85 16.52
C GLN A 72 15.99 -4.78 17.61
N TRP A 73 17.08 -4.02 17.68
CA TRP A 73 17.36 -3.03 18.70
C TRP A 73 17.71 -1.70 18.02
N ALA A 74 17.01 -0.64 18.41
CA ALA A 74 17.30 0.74 18.04
C ALA A 74 18.26 1.31 19.09
N GLU A 75 19.56 1.27 18.83
CA GLU A 75 20.61 1.60 19.82
C GLU A 75 20.61 3.08 20.20
N THR A 76 20.30 3.97 19.25
CA THR A 76 20.38 5.42 19.48
C THR A 76 19.22 5.97 20.29
N PHE A 77 18.17 5.17 20.49
CA PHE A 77 16.96 5.62 21.17
C PHE A 77 17.19 5.75 22.67
N TYR A 78 16.34 6.57 23.31
CA TYR A 78 16.36 6.80 24.76
C TYR A 78 17.77 7.13 25.28
N TYR A 79 18.40 8.18 24.75
CA TYR A 79 19.75 8.62 25.18
C TYR A 79 20.84 7.51 25.08
N GLY A 80 20.69 6.57 24.15
CA GLY A 80 21.66 5.47 23.94
C GLY A 80 21.39 4.22 24.78
N TYR A 81 20.36 4.21 25.65
CA TYR A 81 19.92 2.97 26.30
C TYR A 81 19.30 1.99 25.29
N GLY A 82 18.76 2.52 24.20
CA GLY A 82 18.18 1.80 23.09
C GLY A 82 16.77 1.27 23.33
N SER A 83 16.20 0.62 22.32
CA SER A 83 14.81 0.16 22.33
C SER A 83 14.57 -1.06 21.43
N PRO A 84 13.75 -2.04 21.86
CA PRO A 84 13.36 -3.17 21.01
C PRO A 84 12.19 -2.83 20.07
N VAL A 85 11.98 -1.55 19.70
CA VAL A 85 10.79 -1.09 18.97
C VAL A 85 10.51 -1.87 17.68
N PHE A 86 11.55 -2.32 16.97
CA PHE A 86 11.43 -3.06 15.72
C PHE A 86 10.97 -4.52 15.90
N HIS A 87 10.96 -5.06 17.13
CA HIS A 87 10.31 -6.34 17.42
C HIS A 87 8.80 -6.21 17.56
N TYR A 88 8.35 -5.11 18.17
CA TYR A 88 6.97 -4.99 18.63
C TYR A 88 6.08 -4.16 17.71
N TYR A 89 6.66 -3.27 16.91
CA TYR A 89 5.89 -2.26 16.21
C TYR A 89 6.30 -2.10 14.75
N ALA A 90 5.39 -2.52 13.87
CA ALA A 90 5.29 -2.08 12.47
C ALA A 90 6.57 -2.18 11.61
N SER A 91 7.35 -3.24 11.82
CA SER A 91 8.71 -3.33 11.30
C SER A 91 8.74 -3.17 9.77
N SER A 92 7.79 -3.76 9.02
CA SER A 92 7.76 -3.72 7.55
C SER A 92 7.75 -2.30 7.00
N THR A 93 7.09 -1.36 7.67
CA THR A 93 7.05 0.05 7.23
C THR A 93 8.45 0.63 7.19
N TYR A 94 9.27 0.35 8.21
CA TYR A 94 10.63 0.85 8.29
C TYR A 94 11.57 0.13 7.31
N TYR A 95 11.36 -1.17 7.06
CA TYR A 95 12.07 -1.88 5.99
C TYR A 95 11.79 -1.23 4.62
N VAL A 96 10.53 -0.91 4.33
CA VAL A 96 10.13 -0.26 3.07
C VAL A 96 10.77 1.12 2.96
N THR A 97 10.76 1.94 4.02
CA THR A 97 11.37 3.27 3.97
C THR A 97 12.88 3.23 3.81
N SER A 98 13.60 2.31 4.47
CA SER A 98 15.06 2.18 4.26
C SER A 98 15.38 1.67 2.86
N ALA A 99 14.55 0.78 2.30
CA ALA A 99 14.66 0.41 0.89
C ALA A 99 14.45 1.64 -0.04
N LEU A 100 13.46 2.48 0.23
CA LEU A 100 13.21 3.71 -0.54
C LEU A 100 14.39 4.69 -0.43
N ILE A 101 14.98 4.87 0.76
CA ILE A 101 16.19 5.68 0.97
C ILE A 101 17.29 5.23 0.03
N ARG A 102 17.60 3.93 0.01
CA ARG A 102 18.71 3.38 -0.77
C ARG A 102 18.46 3.36 -2.27
N LEU A 103 17.23 3.04 -2.68
CA LEU A 103 16.88 2.93 -4.10
C LEU A 103 16.73 4.29 -4.78
N LEU A 104 16.28 5.30 -4.04
CA LEU A 104 15.94 6.62 -4.58
C LEU A 104 16.86 7.75 -4.07
N ALA A 105 17.89 7.40 -3.29
CA ALA A 105 18.80 8.34 -2.63
C ALA A 105 18.06 9.42 -1.81
N LEU A 106 17.04 9.00 -1.06
CA LEU A 106 16.22 9.87 -0.22
C LEU A 106 16.77 9.94 1.21
N ASP A 107 16.40 10.99 1.94
CA ASP A 107 16.55 11.04 3.39
C ASP A 107 15.32 10.43 4.10
N ALA A 108 15.33 10.40 5.44
CA ALA A 108 14.21 9.84 6.22
C ALA A 108 12.87 10.53 5.90
N VAL A 109 12.88 11.86 5.79
CA VAL A 109 11.70 12.68 5.45
C VAL A 109 11.19 12.37 4.05
N GLY A 110 12.08 12.36 3.05
CA GLY A 110 11.76 12.02 1.67
C GLY A 110 11.22 10.60 1.52
N SER A 111 11.77 9.65 2.26
CA SER A 111 11.29 8.26 2.25
C SER A 111 9.88 8.10 2.81
N LEU A 112 9.49 8.89 3.83
CA LEU A 112 8.12 8.90 4.37
C LEU A 112 7.14 9.57 3.41
N ARG A 113 7.57 10.59 2.67
CA ARG A 113 6.78 11.18 1.56
C ARG A 113 6.58 10.17 0.43
N ALA A 114 7.63 9.46 0.05
CA ALA A 114 7.57 8.40 -0.95
C ALA A 114 6.68 7.24 -0.50
N LEU A 115 6.79 6.83 0.77
CA LEU A 115 5.93 5.82 1.38
C LEU A 115 4.46 6.25 1.36
N THR A 116 4.16 7.49 1.75
CA THR A 116 2.79 8.02 1.72
C THR A 116 2.21 7.99 0.31
N THR A 117 3.00 8.39 -0.69
CA THR A 117 2.62 8.34 -2.10
C THR A 117 2.38 6.89 -2.56
N LEU A 118 3.29 5.98 -2.21
CA LEU A 118 3.15 4.55 -2.49
C LEU A 118 1.88 3.98 -1.86
N SER A 119 1.58 4.34 -0.61
CA SER A 119 0.35 3.92 0.07
C SER A 119 -0.91 4.41 -0.66
N MET A 120 -0.96 5.65 -1.15
CA MET A 120 -2.10 6.14 -1.95
C MET A 120 -2.28 5.31 -3.23
N LEU A 121 -1.18 5.00 -3.92
CA LEU A 121 -1.20 4.18 -5.14
C LEU A 121 -1.65 2.74 -4.88
N LEU A 122 -1.17 2.14 -3.79
CA LEU A 122 -1.55 0.78 -3.38
C LEU A 122 -3.01 0.71 -2.94
N ALA A 123 -3.48 1.70 -2.17
CA ALA A 123 -4.86 1.84 -1.74
C ALA A 123 -5.81 1.91 -2.95
N GLY A 124 -5.58 2.88 -3.84
CA GLY A 124 -6.44 3.10 -5.01
C GLY A 124 -6.34 1.98 -6.03
N GLY A 125 -5.12 1.58 -6.40
CA GLY A 125 -4.90 0.49 -7.36
C GLY A 125 -5.40 -0.86 -6.85
N GLY A 126 -5.23 -1.14 -5.56
CA GLY A 126 -5.75 -2.34 -4.91
C GLY A 126 -7.26 -2.37 -4.87
N MET A 127 -7.89 -1.26 -4.46
CA MET A 127 -9.36 -1.15 -4.40
C MET A 127 -9.98 -1.24 -5.78
N TYR A 128 -9.39 -0.55 -6.76
CA TYR A 128 -9.81 -0.65 -8.16
C TYR A 128 -9.82 -2.10 -8.63
N ARG A 129 -8.71 -2.83 -8.45
CA ARG A 129 -8.61 -4.22 -8.91
C ARG A 129 -9.59 -5.15 -8.18
N PHE A 130 -9.75 -4.96 -6.88
CA PHE A 130 -10.69 -5.73 -6.07
C PHE A 130 -12.14 -5.53 -6.51
N MET A 131 -12.54 -4.28 -6.75
CA MET A 131 -13.92 -3.94 -7.10
C MET A 131 -14.23 -4.05 -8.58
N ARG A 132 -13.23 -3.95 -9.47
CA ARG A 132 -13.40 -4.16 -10.91
C ARG A 132 -13.98 -5.54 -11.23
N ASP A 133 -13.52 -6.57 -10.52
CA ASP A 133 -14.00 -7.95 -10.67
C ASP A 133 -15.46 -8.13 -10.20
N GLN A 134 -16.03 -7.18 -9.45
CA GLN A 134 -17.34 -7.29 -8.81
C GLN A 134 -18.37 -6.31 -9.38
N ALA A 135 -17.94 -5.11 -9.75
CA ALA A 135 -18.79 -3.99 -10.17
C ALA A 135 -18.36 -3.37 -11.51
N GLY A 136 -17.48 -4.06 -12.25
CA GLY A 136 -16.94 -3.58 -13.53
C GLY A 136 -15.98 -2.39 -13.37
N LYS A 137 -15.52 -1.84 -14.50
CA LYS A 137 -14.49 -0.79 -14.52
C LYS A 137 -14.91 0.48 -13.78
N VAL A 138 -16.13 0.96 -14.02
CA VAL A 138 -16.66 2.19 -13.40
C VAL A 138 -16.84 1.99 -11.89
N GLY A 139 -17.45 0.87 -11.47
CA GLY A 139 -17.59 0.55 -10.04
C GLY A 139 -16.24 0.41 -9.33
N GLY A 140 -15.24 -0.18 -10.00
CA GLY A 140 -13.86 -0.23 -9.52
C GLY A 140 -13.26 1.16 -9.29
N MET A 141 -13.42 2.08 -10.25
CA MET A 141 -12.92 3.46 -10.12
C MET A 141 -13.62 4.19 -8.98
N LEU A 142 -14.95 4.13 -8.92
CA LEU A 142 -15.72 4.80 -7.87
C LEU A 142 -15.34 4.29 -6.48
N ALA A 143 -15.20 2.98 -6.31
CA ALA A 143 -14.77 2.41 -5.04
C ALA A 143 -13.35 2.86 -4.65
N ALA A 144 -12.42 2.89 -5.61
CA ALA A 144 -11.06 3.35 -5.36
C ALA A 144 -11.01 4.83 -4.96
N LEU A 145 -11.77 5.68 -5.65
CA LEU A 145 -11.84 7.11 -5.34
C LEU A 145 -12.47 7.35 -3.97
N VAL A 146 -13.61 6.72 -3.67
CA VAL A 146 -14.26 6.83 -2.35
C VAL A 146 -13.31 6.36 -1.24
N TYR A 147 -12.55 5.30 -1.48
CA TYR A 147 -11.58 4.80 -0.51
C TYR A 147 -10.42 5.77 -0.28
N VAL A 148 -9.76 6.21 -1.36
CA VAL A 148 -8.58 7.07 -1.28
C VAL A 148 -8.92 8.47 -0.78
N TYR A 149 -10.04 9.05 -1.23
CA TYR A 149 -10.48 10.38 -0.83
C TYR A 149 -11.31 10.38 0.47
N SER A 150 -11.45 9.23 1.14
CA SER A 150 -12.05 9.22 2.47
C SER A 150 -11.25 10.15 3.41
N PRO A 151 -11.91 10.98 4.23
CA PRO A 151 -11.21 11.95 5.08
C PRO A 151 -10.13 11.31 5.96
N TYR A 152 -10.39 10.08 6.41
CA TYR A 152 -9.46 9.33 7.21
C TYR A 152 -8.15 9.03 6.46
N LEU A 153 -8.25 8.47 5.24
CA LEU A 153 -7.08 8.04 4.50
C LEU A 153 -6.32 9.22 3.87
N VAL A 154 -7.04 10.19 3.29
CA VAL A 154 -6.40 11.31 2.57
C VAL A 154 -5.86 12.38 3.51
N PHE A 155 -6.52 12.62 4.65
CA PHE A 155 -6.19 13.73 5.54
C PHE A 155 -5.69 13.26 6.90
N THR A 156 -6.48 12.48 7.64
CA THR A 156 -6.17 12.12 9.03
C THR A 156 -4.83 11.41 9.14
N GLU A 157 -4.61 10.40 8.31
CA GLU A 157 -3.43 9.55 8.37
C GLU A 157 -2.13 10.29 8.01
N PRO A 158 -1.99 10.93 6.83
CA PRO A 158 -0.72 11.57 6.46
C PRO A 158 -0.54 12.99 6.99
N TYR A 159 -1.61 13.74 7.30
CA TYR A 159 -1.51 15.16 7.69
C TYR A 159 -1.78 15.42 9.17
N ALA A 160 -2.84 14.84 9.74
CA ALA A 160 -3.22 15.13 11.13
C ALA A 160 -2.42 14.29 12.14
N ARG A 161 -2.19 13.01 11.83
CA ARG A 161 -1.47 12.07 12.70
C ARG A 161 -0.04 11.84 12.23
N GLY A 162 0.16 11.56 10.95
CA GLY A 162 1.43 11.05 10.46
C GLY A 162 1.67 9.59 10.88
N ALA A 163 0.61 8.79 10.99
CA ALA A 163 0.66 7.39 11.42
C ALA A 163 0.99 6.46 10.22
N TYR A 164 2.19 6.60 9.66
CA TYR A 164 2.54 5.96 8.38
C TYR A 164 2.37 4.44 8.30
N PRO A 165 2.63 3.66 9.37
CA PRO A 165 2.33 2.23 9.34
C PRO A 165 0.84 1.89 9.24
N GLU A 166 -0.02 2.69 9.85
CA GLU A 166 -1.47 2.50 9.80
C GLU A 166 -1.98 2.81 8.39
N LEU A 167 -1.51 3.92 7.81
CA LEU A 167 -1.72 4.25 6.40
C LEU A 167 -1.30 3.12 5.46
N LEU A 168 -0.12 2.53 5.65
CA LEU A 168 0.35 1.42 4.81
C LEU A 168 -0.53 0.17 4.99
N ALA A 169 -0.95 -0.14 6.22
CA ALA A 169 -1.85 -1.26 6.48
C ALA A 169 -3.21 -1.09 5.79
N LEU A 170 -3.79 0.12 5.87
CA LEU A 170 -5.00 0.48 5.14
C LEU A 170 -4.78 0.34 3.62
N ALA A 171 -3.67 0.87 3.09
CA ALA A 171 -3.35 0.76 1.67
C ALA A 171 -3.20 -0.68 1.16
N LEU A 172 -2.67 -1.58 1.99
CA LEU A 172 -2.54 -3.00 1.66
C LEU A 172 -3.88 -3.76 1.73
N PHE A 173 -4.83 -3.29 2.53
CA PHE A 173 -6.06 -4.03 2.81
C PHE A 173 -6.90 -4.39 1.57
N PRO A 174 -7.12 -3.50 0.58
CA PRO A 174 -7.83 -3.87 -0.64
C PRO A 174 -7.11 -4.96 -1.45
N LEU A 175 -5.78 -5.04 -1.36
CA LEU A 175 -5.03 -6.13 -1.99
C LEU A 175 -5.30 -7.46 -1.27
N VAL A 176 -5.36 -7.45 0.07
CA VAL A 176 -5.75 -8.62 0.89
C VAL A 176 -7.15 -9.09 0.49
N MET A 177 -8.13 -8.17 0.44
CA MET A 177 -9.48 -8.43 -0.07
C MET A 177 -9.47 -9.09 -1.45
N GLY A 178 -8.65 -8.57 -2.38
CA GLY A 178 -8.47 -9.15 -3.71
C GLY A 178 -7.93 -10.60 -3.68
N ARG A 179 -6.98 -10.92 -2.79
CA ARG A 179 -6.43 -12.28 -2.67
C ARG A 179 -7.47 -13.26 -2.14
N TYR A 180 -8.19 -12.90 -1.09
CA TYR A 180 -9.30 -13.71 -0.58
C TYR A 180 -10.44 -13.82 -1.61
N GLY A 181 -10.71 -12.76 -2.35
CA GLY A 181 -11.67 -12.77 -3.44
C GLY A 181 -11.35 -13.81 -4.52
N ARG A 182 -10.07 -13.95 -4.89
CA ARG A 182 -9.60 -14.98 -5.81
C ARG A 182 -9.66 -16.38 -5.21
N LEU A 183 -9.25 -16.54 -3.95
CA LEU A 183 -9.32 -17.82 -3.24
C LEU A 183 -10.77 -18.34 -3.19
N LEU A 184 -11.73 -17.49 -2.80
CA LEU A 184 -13.15 -17.83 -2.73
C LEU A 184 -13.81 -18.12 -4.10
N ARG A 185 -13.17 -17.80 -5.22
CA ARG A 185 -13.65 -18.11 -6.58
C ARG A 185 -13.04 -19.41 -7.14
N GLY A 186 -12.52 -20.28 -6.26
CA GLY A 186 -11.92 -21.55 -6.65
C GLY A 186 -10.44 -21.46 -7.00
N GLY A 187 -9.72 -20.46 -6.46
CA GLY A 187 -8.27 -20.42 -6.58
C GLY A 187 -7.63 -21.61 -5.84
N GLY A 188 -6.70 -22.31 -6.49
CA GLY A 188 -5.98 -23.45 -5.89
C GLY A 188 -4.94 -23.03 -4.83
N GLY A 189 -4.02 -23.94 -4.48
CA GLY A 189 -3.03 -23.74 -3.42
C GLY A 189 -2.20 -22.45 -3.53
N GLY A 190 -1.85 -22.01 -4.74
CA GLY A 190 -1.15 -20.73 -4.94
C GLY A 190 -1.97 -19.50 -4.51
N ALA A 191 -3.30 -19.53 -4.65
CA ALA A 191 -4.16 -18.45 -4.16
C ALA A 191 -4.21 -18.42 -2.64
N LEU A 192 -4.17 -19.59 -1.99
CA LEU A 192 -4.11 -19.71 -0.53
C LEU A 192 -2.80 -19.15 0.00
N VAL A 193 -1.66 -19.52 -0.59
CA VAL A 193 -0.34 -19.00 -0.21
C VAL A 193 -0.30 -17.48 -0.33
N LEU A 194 -0.77 -16.92 -1.45
CA LEU A 194 -0.79 -15.47 -1.64
C LEU A 194 -1.73 -14.74 -0.67
N ALA A 195 -2.85 -15.35 -0.29
CA ALA A 195 -3.74 -14.80 0.74
C ALA A 195 -3.07 -14.80 2.12
N ALA A 196 -2.43 -15.92 2.49
CA ALA A 196 -1.69 -16.05 3.75
C ALA A 196 -0.52 -15.05 3.83
N LEU A 197 0.27 -14.91 2.76
CA LEU A 197 1.36 -13.94 2.70
C LEU A 197 0.85 -12.50 2.79
N ALA A 198 -0.27 -12.18 2.15
CA ALA A 198 -0.87 -10.85 2.24
C ALA A 198 -1.36 -10.54 3.66
N SER A 199 -1.96 -11.52 4.35
CA SER A 199 -2.35 -11.39 5.76
C SER A 199 -1.13 -11.25 6.67
N GLY A 200 -0.09 -12.04 6.45
CA GLY A 200 1.18 -11.94 7.19
C GLY A 200 1.82 -10.57 7.02
N LEU A 201 1.86 -10.05 5.79
CA LEU A 201 2.35 -8.70 5.50
C LEU A 201 1.54 -7.62 6.24
N LEU A 202 0.20 -7.76 6.30
CA LEU A 202 -0.66 -6.84 7.03
C LEU A 202 -0.34 -6.83 8.54
N ILE A 203 -0.14 -8.02 9.13
CA ILE A 203 0.21 -8.18 10.55
C ILE A 203 1.53 -7.51 10.89
N VAL A 204 2.59 -7.74 10.10
CA VAL A 204 3.90 -7.12 10.35
C VAL A 204 3.95 -5.62 10.02
N THR A 205 2.96 -5.13 9.28
CA THR A 205 2.81 -3.70 8.96
C THR A 205 2.16 -2.93 10.08
N HIS A 206 1.04 -3.43 10.60
CA HIS A 206 0.40 -2.81 11.75
C HIS A 206 -0.50 -3.83 12.45
N ASN A 207 -0.06 -4.39 13.57
CA ASN A 207 -0.75 -5.45 14.30
C ASN A 207 -2.17 -5.05 14.74
N LEU A 208 -2.37 -3.83 15.26
CA LEU A 208 -3.71 -3.37 15.68
C LEU A 208 -4.68 -3.29 14.50
N MET A 209 -4.28 -2.65 13.40
CA MET A 209 -5.10 -2.62 12.20
C MET A 209 -5.28 -3.98 11.57
N ALA A 210 -4.28 -4.86 11.63
CA ALA A 210 -4.43 -6.23 11.15
C ALA A 210 -5.57 -6.95 11.89
N LEU A 211 -5.72 -6.75 13.21
CA LEU A 211 -6.85 -7.30 13.96
C LEU A 211 -8.19 -6.73 13.45
N VAL A 212 -8.33 -5.41 13.39
CA VAL A 212 -9.57 -4.74 12.96
C VAL A 212 -9.95 -5.16 11.53
N LEU A 213 -9.00 -5.11 10.61
CA LEU A 213 -9.17 -5.40 9.20
C LEU A 213 -9.40 -6.89 8.95
N THR A 214 -8.82 -7.78 9.76
CA THR A 214 -9.13 -9.22 9.70
C THR A 214 -10.57 -9.48 10.15
N GLY A 215 -11.08 -8.75 11.14
CA GLY A 215 -12.50 -8.78 11.51
C GLY A 215 -13.40 -8.35 10.36
N LEU A 216 -13.06 -7.25 9.68
CA LEU A 216 -13.79 -6.78 8.49
C LEU A 216 -13.72 -7.80 7.34
N LEU A 217 -12.55 -8.42 7.11
CA LEU A 217 -12.38 -9.49 6.14
C LEU A 217 -13.27 -10.69 6.47
N ALA A 218 -13.30 -11.13 7.72
CA ALA A 218 -14.13 -12.24 8.15
C ALA A 218 -15.63 -11.93 7.91
N ALA A 219 -16.08 -10.74 8.29
CA ALA A 219 -17.45 -10.28 8.03
C ALA A 219 -17.78 -10.30 6.52
N TRP A 220 -16.89 -9.81 5.67
CA TRP A 220 -17.09 -9.84 4.21
C TRP A 220 -17.11 -11.27 3.64
N VAL A 221 -16.23 -12.16 4.11
CA VAL A 221 -16.21 -13.58 3.70
C VAL A 221 -17.52 -14.27 4.09
N LEU A 222 -18.00 -14.04 5.32
CA LEU A 222 -19.28 -14.58 5.81
C LEU A 222 -20.46 -14.07 4.98
N TRP A 223 -20.50 -12.77 4.71
CA TRP A 223 -21.52 -12.17 3.83
C TRP A 223 -21.53 -12.80 2.43
N ARG A 224 -20.36 -13.03 1.84
CA ARG A 224 -20.23 -13.72 0.54
C ARG A 224 -20.69 -15.17 0.59
N GLY A 225 -20.49 -15.86 1.71
CA GLY A 225 -21.00 -17.21 1.93
C GLY A 225 -22.54 -17.23 1.94
N ILE A 226 -23.15 -16.35 2.71
CA ILE A 226 -24.62 -16.24 2.85
C ILE A 226 -25.27 -15.89 1.52
N THR A 227 -24.77 -14.86 0.84
CA THR A 227 -25.35 -14.38 -0.43
C THR A 227 -25.29 -15.43 -1.53
N ARG A 228 -24.23 -16.25 -1.59
CA ARG A 228 -24.13 -17.38 -2.54
C ARG A 228 -25.15 -18.47 -2.28
N GLN A 229 -25.43 -18.78 -1.01
CA GLN A 229 -26.43 -19.79 -0.67
C GLN A 229 -27.84 -19.33 -1.06
N VAL A 230 -28.16 -18.06 -0.80
CA VAL A 230 -29.46 -17.47 -1.14
C VAL A 230 -29.68 -17.43 -2.66
N THR A 231 -28.65 -17.14 -3.46
CA THR A 231 -28.79 -17.12 -4.92
C THR A 231 -28.74 -18.51 -5.55
N ALA A 232 -28.08 -19.50 -4.94
CA ALA A 232 -28.06 -20.89 -5.42
C ALA A 232 -29.33 -21.68 -5.04
N GLY A 233 -30.09 -21.22 -4.05
CA GLY A 233 -31.38 -21.79 -3.67
C GLY A 233 -32.59 -21.25 -4.45
N ARG A 234 -32.35 -20.39 -5.45
CA ARG A 234 -33.34 -19.93 -6.45
C ARG A 234 -33.04 -20.55 -7.79
#